data_AF-A0A958LI15-F1
#
_entry.id   AF-A0A958LI15-F1
#
_cell.length_a   1.000
_cell.length_b   1.000
_cell.length_c   1.000
_cell.angle_alpha   90.00
_cell.angle_beta   90.00
_cell.angle_gamma   90.00
#
_symmetry.space_group_name_H-M   'P 1'
#
loop_
_entity.id
_entity.type
_entity.pdbx_description
1 polymer ?
#
loop_
_entity_poly.entity_id
_entity_poly.type
_entity_poly.pdbx_seq_one_letter_code
_entity_poly.pdbx_strand_id
1 'polypeptide(L)' 'MKQVVSRLKTGDQVIGQVTEIHEDQSMIIGFQGDLVRVHNHTRRKFLPGDNLVLVVTGVRPFAFRLAENDSHHLDISV' A
#
# COMPACT_ATOMS: atom_id res chain seq x y z
N MET A 1 -3.48 -5.68 -14.46
CA MET A 1 -2.77 -4.89 -13.44
C MET A 1 -1.48 -4.37 -14.06
N LYS A 2 -1.32 -3.04 -14.16
CA LYS A 2 -0.13 -2.43 -14.78
C LYS A 2 0.98 -2.46 -13.72
N GLN A 3 1.93 -3.38 -13.82
CA GLN A 3 2.95 -3.63 -12.78
C GLN A 3 4.04 -2.54 -12.74
N VAL A 4 3.70 -1.30 -12.41
CA VAL A 4 4.69 -0.21 -12.40
C VAL A 4 5.52 -0.24 -11.12
N VAL A 5 4.91 -0.59 -9.98
CA VAL A 5 5.60 -0.83 -8.71
C VAL A 5 6.70 -1.92 -8.82
N SER A 6 6.60 -2.84 -9.79
CA SER A 6 7.61 -3.90 -9.97
C SER A 6 9.01 -3.42 -10.37
N ARG A 7 9.14 -2.15 -10.79
CA ARG A 7 10.41 -1.58 -11.29
C ARG A 7 11.12 -0.66 -10.31
N LEU A 8 10.48 -0.31 -9.19
CA LEU A 8 11.10 0.56 -8.20
C LEU A 8 12.31 -0.11 -7.56
N LYS A 9 13.34 0.68 -7.30
CA LYS A 9 14.53 0.26 -6.56
C LYS A 9 14.69 1.15 -5.33
N THR A 10 15.28 0.58 -4.28
CA THR A 10 15.67 1.37 -3.11
C THR A 10 16.58 2.52 -3.54
N GLY A 11 16.29 3.72 -3.07
CA GLY A 11 16.97 4.96 -3.42
C GLY A 11 16.29 5.78 -4.52
N ASP A 12 15.35 5.20 -5.27
CA ASP A 12 14.60 5.95 -6.29
C ASP A 12 13.78 7.07 -5.65
N GLN A 13 13.74 8.22 -6.32
CA GLN A 13 12.83 9.32 -5.98
C GLN A 13 11.59 9.26 -6.86
N VAL A 14 10.42 9.31 -6.24
CA VAL A 14 9.13 9.27 -6.93
C VAL A 14 8.23 10.39 -6.46
N ILE A 15 7.36 10.86 -7.34
CA ILE A 15 6.32 11.84 -7.00
C ILE A 15 5.00 11.10 -6.86
N GLY A 16 4.38 11.22 -5.69
CA GLY A 16 3.07 10.64 -5.40
C GLY A 16 2.11 11.66 -4.80
N GLN A 17 0.82 11.39 -4.90
CA GLN A 17 -0.21 12.20 -4.26
C GLN A 17 -0.79 11.46 -3.05
N VAL A 18 -0.93 12.14 -1.91
CA VAL A 18 -1.60 11.56 -0.74
C VAL A 18 -3.07 11.33 -1.04
N THR A 19 -3.53 10.10 -0.86
CA THR A 19 -4.94 9.72 -1.03
C THR A 19 -5.61 9.57 0.33
N GLU A 20 -4.92 8.97 1.29
CA GLU A 20 -5.44 8.69 2.63
C GLU A 20 -4.33 8.77 3.69
N ILE A 21 -4.70 9.17 4.90
CA ILE A 21 -3.82 9.25 6.07
C ILE A 21 -4.45 8.44 7.20
N HIS A 22 -3.68 7.53 7.77
CA HIS A 22 -4.10 6.73 8.92
C HIS A 22 -3.47 7.28 10.22
N GLU A 23 -4.08 6.92 11.36
CA GLU A 23 -3.64 7.37 12.69
C GLU A 23 -2.26 6.83 13.10
N ASP A 24 -1.83 5.72 12.51
CA ASP A 24 -0.55 5.05 12.78
C ASP A 24 0.63 5.64 11.99
N GLN A 25 0.50 6.86 11.46
CA GLN A 25 1.47 7.52 10.58
C GLN A 25 1.70 6.81 9.24
N SER A 26 0.92 5.77 8.93
CA SER A 26 0.87 5.23 7.57
C SER A 26 -0.04 6.08 6.68
N MET A 27 0.29 6.11 5.41
CA MET A 27 -0.45 6.87 4.40
C MET A 27 -0.60 6.00 3.15
N ILE A 28 -1.70 6.18 2.44
CA ILE A 28 -1.87 5.65 1.10
C ILE A 28 -1.57 6.77 0.11
N ILE A 29 -0.68 6.48 -0.82
CA ILE A 29 -0.31 7.39 -1.89
C ILE A 29 -0.66 6.80 -3.25
N GLY A 30 -1.17 7.64 -4.15
CA GLY A 30 -1.29 7.34 -5.56
C GLY A 30 0.03 7.60 -6.27
N PHE A 31 0.54 6.61 -7.00
CA PHE A 31 1.75 6.71 -7.80
C PHE A 31 1.56 5.96 -9.13
N GLN A 32 1.64 6.68 -10.26
CA GLN A 32 1.56 6.09 -11.61
C GLN A 32 0.34 5.19 -11.85
N GLY A 33 -0.77 5.46 -11.17
CA GLY A 33 -2.02 4.70 -11.25
C GLY A 33 -2.11 3.51 -10.28
N ASP A 34 -1.05 3.25 -9.50
CA ASP A 34 -1.02 2.28 -8.42
C ASP A 34 -1.21 2.98 -7.06
N LEU A 35 -1.75 2.25 -6.09
CA LEU A 35 -1.82 2.68 -4.69
C LEU A 35 -0.71 2.00 -3.90
N VAL A 36 0.02 2.79 -3.11
CA VAL A 36 1.14 2.30 -2.31
C VAL A 36 0.95 2.76 -0.88
N ARG A 37 1.19 1.86 0.08
CA ARG A 37 1.27 2.22 1.49
C ARG A 37 2.69 2.68 1.80
N VAL A 38 2.79 3.85 2.41
CA VAL A 38 4.05 4.43 2.90
C VAL A 38 3.92 4.78 4.37
N HIS A 39 5.05 4.87 5.05
CA HIS A 39 5.08 5.31 6.44
C HIS A 39 5.79 6.65 6.54
N ASN A 40 5.16 7.61 7.21
CA ASN A 40 5.75 8.93 7.41
C ASN A 40 6.76 8.88 8.56
N HIS A 41 8.04 8.74 8.25
CA HIS A 41 9.11 8.81 9.24
C HIS A 41 9.51 10.24 9.64
N THR A 42 8.78 11.26 9.17
CA THR A 42 9.05 12.66 9.48
C THR A 42 8.08 13.19 10.54
N ARG A 43 8.38 14.35 11.13
CA ARG A 43 7.45 15.07 12.01
C ARG A 43 6.44 15.95 11.25
N ARG A 44 6.49 15.96 9.91
CA ARG A 44 5.60 16.78 9.10
C ARG A 44 4.22 16.14 9.02
N LYS A 45 3.19 16.98 9.03
CA LYS A 45 1.81 16.57 8.72
C LYS A 45 1.57 16.77 7.24
N PHE A 46 0.82 15.85 6.66
CA PHE A 46 0.35 15.92 5.28
C PHE A 46 -1.17 15.93 5.27
N LEU A 47 -1.75 16.27 4.13
CA LEU A 47 -3.19 16.23 3.89
C LEU A 47 -3.49 15.44 2.62
N PRO A 48 -4.67 14.80 2.52
CA PRO A 48 -5.13 14.24 1.25
C PRO A 48 -5.10 15.29 0.14
N GLY A 49 -4.54 14.93 -1.00
CA GLY A 49 -4.31 15.82 -2.15
C GLY A 49 -2.90 16.39 -2.26
N ASP A 50 -2.08 16.34 -1.21
CA ASP A 50 -0.69 16.82 -1.25
C ASP A 50 0.16 16.01 -2.23
N ASN A 51 0.97 16.70 -3.04
CA ASN A 51 1.98 16.07 -3.89
C ASN A 51 3.32 16.03 -3.16
N LEU A 52 3.93 14.85 -3.07
CA LEU A 52 5.13 14.60 -2.28
C LEU A 52 6.21 13.92 -3.12
N VAL A 53 7.46 14.31 -2.87
CA VAL A 53 8.64 13.54 -3.31
C VAL A 53 8.96 12.51 -2.25
N LEU A 54 8.96 11.25 -2.62
CA LEU A 54 9.21 10.10 -1.75
C LEU A 54 10.49 9.40 -2.19
N VAL A 55 11.24 8.87 -1.22
CA VAL A 55 12.42 8.03 -1.49
C VAL A 55 12.06 6.59 -1.16
N VAL A 56 12.24 5.69 -2.12
CA VAL A 56 11.97 4.26 -1.91
C VAL A 56 13.00 3.70 -0.92
N THR A 57 12.57 3.27 0.26
CA THR A 57 13.45 2.68 1.30
C THR A 57 13.45 1.16 1.29
N GLY A 58 12.48 0.54 0.64
CA GLY A 58 12.42 -0.90 0.46
C GLY A 58 11.26 -1.33 -0.42
N VAL A 59 11.45 -2.44 -1.13
CA VAL A 59 10.44 -3.06 -2.00
C VAL A 59 10.19 -4.46 -1.45
N ARG A 60 9.12 -4.63 -0.67
CA ARG A 60 8.73 -5.95 -0.14
C ARG A 60 7.74 -6.60 -1.10
N PRO A 61 8.01 -7.78 -1.68
CA PRO A 61 6.97 -8.55 -2.33
C PRO A 61 5.98 -9.06 -1.27
N PHE A 62 4.69 -9.00 -1.59
CA PHE A 62 3.66 -9.64 -0.76
C PHE A 62 3.77 -11.16 -0.89
N ALA A 63 3.93 -11.85 0.24
CA ALA A 63 3.78 -13.30 0.32
C ALA A 63 2.34 -13.60 0.74
N PHE A 64 1.59 -14.23 -0.15
CA PHE A 64 0.22 -14.66 0.11
C PHE A 64 0.22 -16.17 0.42
N ARG A 65 -0.61 -16.60 1.36
CA ARG A 65 -1.00 -18.00 1.55
C ARG A 65 -2.49 -18.11 1.27
N LEU A 66 -2.89 -19.16 0.56
CA LEU A 66 -4.31 -19.47 0.35
C LEU A 66 -4.98 -19.72 1.71
N ALA A 67 -6.15 -19.14 1.92
CA ALA A 67 -7.01 -19.53 3.02
C ALA A 67 -7.65 -20.88 2.68
N GLU A 68 -7.46 -21.89 3.53
CA GLU A 68 -8.24 -23.12 3.45
C GLU A 68 -9.69 -22.75 3.81
N ASN A 69 -10.57 -22.87 2.82
CA ASN A 69 -11.99 -22.64 3.00
C ASN A 69 -12.57 -23.91 3.64
N ASP A 70 -12.49 -24.02 4.97
CA ASP A 70 -13.25 -25.03 5.71
C ASP A 70 -14.73 -24.68 5.58
N SER A 71 -15.31 -25.16 4.48
CA SER A 71 -16.74 -25.22 4.25
C SER A 71 -17.29 -26.24 5.25
N HIS A 72 -17.46 -25.82 6.51
CA HIS A 72 -18.22 -26.59 7.46
C HIS A 72 -19.64 -26.74 6.90
N HIS A 73 -19.95 -27.99 6.55
CA HIS A 73 -21.27 -28.57 6.46
C HIS A 73 -22.25 -27.85 7.39
N LEU A 74 -23.15 -27.06 6.83
CA LEU A 74 -24.45 -26.80 7.45
C LEU A 74 -25.43 -27.74 6.75
N ASP A 75 -25.47 -28.98 7.22
CA ASP A 75 -26.67 -29.79 7.13
C ASP A 75 -27.74 -29.06 7.92
N ILE A 76 -28.74 -28.53 7.22
CA ILE A 76 -30.06 -28.29 7.81
C ILE A 76 -31.02 -29.18 7.02
N SER A 77 -31.15 -30.42 7.50
CA SER A 77 -32.35 -31.22 7.29
C SER A 77 -33.42 -30.71 8.26
N VAL A 78 -34.59 -30.32 7.75
CA VAL A 78 -35.96 -30.82 8.03
C VAL A 78 -36.93 -30.00 7.18
#